data_AF-A0A1G8BZR3-F1
#
_entry.id   AF-A0A1G8BZR3-F1
#
_cell.length_a   1.000
_cell.length_b   1.000
_cell.length_c   1.000
_cell.angle_alpha   90.00
_cell.angle_beta   90.00
_cell.angle_gamma   90.00
#
_symmetry.space_group_name_H-M   'P 1'
#
loop_
_entity.id
_entity.type
_entity.pdbx_description
1 polymer ?
#
loop_
_entity_poly.entity_id
_entity_poly.type
_entity_poly.pdbx_seq_one_letter_code
_entity_poly.pdbx_strand_id
1 'polypeptide(L)'
;MTTLEQRMESSSTPALGRAQSAEAAVTAAAGAGDMCRLSVVGPTSRVELAVPSHIPIAELLPTIVGHLDPMLATRGLDHGGWVLQRLGHPPLDEDLGTAAAGLLDGDVLYLRPRTGALAQAQYDDLVDGVQSVLDAREDAWDATWTRRAALAAGAIACLAAVAAAASTGAVAPIVVGSLALVLLAAGSLVGRLWDDAIGSLLIGSGVVGAAVAGAGLPAALFPDAGTPAVAAVAVAAAATGVASGAAAYARGGIRPALLAVAGASIIVVIGLAAPLVLRLELVAGAAIVVLIALAVARGIPGLAAWVGGLAVDPVPLSTKEFQTGLDAVPAGEVERKATIAQAMATALWMAWATVLCAAMCVLALDTHWSGIALSVAASLGVLLQARELHATLQRGAVLVAAAMPIVVLAVAQATRLDTLWQILIAGGLVVVAANACVAALLLPRKRLAPTWGRAGDVMHWLCAIAVPALALAVVGLYAWVADLV
;
A
#
# COMPACT_ATOMS: atom_id res chain seq x y z
N MET A 1 -37.21 -13.59 -59.29
CA MET A 1 -36.91 -14.83 -60.03
C MET A 1 -35.96 -15.67 -59.19
N THR A 2 -36.52 -16.78 -58.66
CA THR A 2 -35.90 -18.09 -58.36
C THR A 2 -34.80 -18.14 -57.29
N THR A 3 -35.07 -18.53 -56.03
CA THR A 3 -35.41 -19.86 -55.41
C THR A 3 -34.22 -20.23 -54.50
N LEU A 4 -34.37 -20.17 -53.17
CA LEU A 4 -34.88 -21.22 -52.26
C LEU A 4 -33.92 -22.43 -52.11
N GLU A 5 -33.61 -22.69 -50.83
CA GLU A 5 -33.48 -24.00 -50.17
C GLU A 5 -32.30 -24.91 -50.55
N GLN A 6 -31.35 -25.20 -49.65
CA GLN A 6 -31.46 -26.00 -48.42
C GLN A 6 -31.61 -27.52 -48.68
N ARG A 7 -30.47 -28.24 -48.64
CA ARG A 7 -30.34 -29.62 -48.10
C ARG A 7 -28.85 -29.94 -47.97
N MET A 8 -28.28 -29.99 -46.77
CA MET A 8 -28.27 -31.15 -45.87
C MET A 8 -27.99 -32.46 -46.61
N GLU A 9 -26.75 -32.97 -46.50
CA GLU A 9 -26.47 -34.28 -45.89
C GLU A 9 -24.97 -34.56 -45.76
N SER A 10 -24.65 -35.41 -44.77
CA SER A 10 -23.39 -36.16 -44.60
C SER A 10 -22.28 -35.57 -43.72
N SER A 11 -22.54 -35.61 -42.42
CA SER A 11 -21.69 -36.18 -41.35
C SER A 11 -20.37 -36.86 -41.77
N SER A 12 -19.27 -36.50 -41.09
CA SER A 12 -18.43 -37.45 -40.31
C SER A 12 -17.28 -36.74 -39.59
N THR A 13 -17.30 -36.83 -38.26
CA THR A 13 -16.21 -36.51 -37.33
C THR A 13 -15.08 -37.53 -37.51
N PRO A 14 -13.78 -37.14 -37.44
CA PRO A 14 -13.07 -37.33 -36.17
C PRO A 14 -12.04 -36.22 -35.90
N ALA A 15 -12.44 -35.11 -35.27
CA ALA A 15 -11.50 -34.09 -34.80
C ALA A 15 -10.78 -34.48 -33.49
N LEU A 16 -11.23 -35.54 -32.81
CA LEU A 16 -10.64 -36.03 -31.55
C LEU A 16 -9.37 -36.89 -31.76
N GLY A 17 -9.19 -37.49 -32.94
CA GLY A 17 -7.97 -38.24 -33.27
C GLY A 17 -6.78 -37.32 -33.56
N ARG A 18 -7.01 -36.14 -34.18
CA ARG A 18 -5.95 -35.18 -34.49
C ARG A 18 -5.40 -34.48 -33.24
N ALA A 19 -6.23 -34.26 -32.22
CA ALA A 19 -5.79 -33.66 -30.97
C ALA A 19 -4.93 -34.64 -30.16
N GLN A 20 -5.32 -35.91 -30.05
CA GLN A 20 -4.48 -36.93 -29.38
C GLN A 20 -3.24 -37.32 -30.18
N SER A 21 -3.28 -37.32 -31.52
CA SER A 21 -2.06 -37.49 -32.34
C SER A 21 -1.17 -36.25 -32.29
N ALA A 22 -1.71 -35.05 -32.15
CA ALA A 22 -0.92 -33.82 -31.94
C ALA A 22 -0.36 -33.75 -30.52
N GLU A 23 -1.09 -34.19 -29.50
CA GLU A 23 -0.63 -34.21 -28.10
C GLU A 23 0.36 -35.35 -27.84
N ALA A 24 0.17 -36.52 -28.48
CA ALA A 24 1.17 -37.58 -28.52
C ALA A 24 2.38 -37.21 -29.41
N ALA A 25 2.22 -36.42 -30.47
CA ALA A 25 3.34 -35.88 -31.25
C ALA A 25 4.08 -34.76 -30.51
N VAL A 26 3.39 -33.96 -29.69
CA VAL A 26 4.01 -32.94 -28.83
C VAL A 26 4.72 -33.59 -27.64
N THR A 27 4.23 -34.73 -27.14
CA THR A 27 4.91 -35.52 -26.10
C THR A 27 6.02 -36.43 -26.67
N ALA A 28 5.93 -36.83 -27.94
CA ALA A 28 6.99 -37.59 -28.63
C ALA A 28 8.05 -36.72 -29.32
N ALA A 29 7.81 -35.41 -29.49
CA ALA A 29 8.81 -34.43 -29.95
C ALA A 29 9.66 -33.84 -28.81
N ALA A 30 9.40 -34.21 -27.54
CA ALA A 30 10.21 -33.86 -26.37
C ALA A 30 11.55 -34.62 -26.29
N GLY A 31 12.03 -35.15 -27.42
CA GLY A 31 13.21 -36.00 -27.51
C GLY A 31 13.96 -35.83 -28.82
N ALA A 32 14.21 -34.58 -29.25
CA ALA A 32 15.24 -34.27 -30.25
C ALA A 32 15.48 -32.76 -30.35
N GLY A 33 16.51 -32.25 -29.66
CA GLY A 33 17.30 -31.13 -30.20
C GLY A 33 16.91 -29.71 -29.82
N ASP A 34 16.28 -29.48 -28.66
CA ASP A 34 16.22 -28.11 -28.13
C ASP A 34 17.61 -27.78 -27.56
N MET A 35 18.33 -26.89 -28.26
CA MET A 35 19.74 -26.58 -28.02
C MET A 35 19.83 -25.15 -27.46
N CYS A 36 20.60 -24.98 -26.40
CA CYS A 36 20.90 -23.68 -25.81
C CYS A 36 22.32 -23.25 -26.20
N ARG A 37 22.47 -22.07 -26.79
CA ARG A 37 23.75 -21.46 -27.14
C ARG A 37 24.32 -20.77 -25.92
N LEU A 38 25.39 -21.31 -25.36
CA LEU A 38 26.07 -20.75 -24.20
C LEU A 38 27.45 -20.24 -24.58
N SER A 39 27.83 -19.12 -23.98
CA SER A 39 29.19 -18.58 -24.08
C SER A 39 29.93 -18.86 -22.78
N VAL A 40 30.85 -19.83 -22.79
CA VAL A 40 31.63 -20.19 -21.59
C VAL A 40 33.00 -19.51 -21.63
N VAL A 41 33.31 -18.75 -20.58
CA VAL A 41 34.58 -18.07 -20.37
C VAL A 41 35.42 -18.89 -19.40
N GLY A 42 36.50 -19.47 -19.91
CA GLY A 42 37.53 -20.13 -19.11
C GLY A 42 38.62 -19.17 -18.64
N PRO A 43 39.67 -19.67 -17.96
CA PRO A 43 40.75 -18.84 -17.42
C PRO A 43 41.58 -18.12 -18.48
N THR A 44 41.75 -18.73 -19.66
CA THR A 44 42.64 -18.28 -20.73
C THR A 44 41.95 -18.20 -22.10
N SER A 45 40.76 -18.79 -22.23
CA SER A 45 40.02 -18.91 -23.48
C SER A 45 38.52 -18.74 -23.26
N ARG A 46 37.79 -18.42 -24.33
CA ARG A 46 36.33 -18.35 -24.35
C ARG A 46 35.85 -19.22 -25.50
N VAL A 47 34.78 -19.97 -25.26
CA VAL A 47 34.16 -20.84 -26.27
C VAL A 47 32.65 -20.62 -26.30
N GLU A 48 32.07 -20.69 -27.48
CA GLU A 48 30.61 -20.69 -27.67
C GLU A 48 30.18 -22.10 -28.08
N LEU A 49 29.23 -22.67 -27.34
CA LEU A 49 28.81 -24.05 -27.48
C LEU A 49 27.29 -24.10 -27.53
N ALA A 50 26.74 -24.88 -28.45
CA ALA A 50 25.34 -25.25 -28.42
C ALA A 50 25.23 -26.55 -27.62
N VAL A 51 24.55 -26.50 -26.47
CA VAL A 51 24.37 -27.65 -25.57
C VAL A 51 22.90 -28.05 -25.47
N PRO A 52 22.59 -29.35 -25.35
CA PRO A 52 21.20 -29.80 -25.19
C PRO A 52 20.55 -29.23 -23.92
N SER A 53 19.30 -28.82 -24.03
CA SER A 53 18.56 -28.12 -22.97
C SER A 53 18.24 -28.98 -21.73
N HIS A 54 18.16 -30.29 -21.91
CA HIS A 54 17.66 -31.26 -20.93
C HIS A 54 18.76 -32.12 -20.28
N ILE A 55 20.00 -32.04 -20.77
CA ILE A 55 21.11 -32.82 -20.20
C ILE A 55 21.66 -32.09 -18.97
N PRO A 56 21.86 -32.79 -17.83
CA PRO A 56 22.43 -32.20 -16.62
C PRO A 56 23.77 -31.51 -16.89
N ILE A 57 23.97 -30.37 -16.23
CA ILE A 57 25.20 -29.59 -16.36
C ILE A 57 26.43 -30.42 -15.97
N ALA A 58 26.32 -31.32 -14.99
CA ALA A 58 27.38 -32.25 -14.57
C ALA A 58 27.93 -33.10 -15.74
N GLU A 59 27.05 -33.55 -16.64
CA GLU A 59 27.41 -34.40 -17.80
C GLU A 59 28.01 -33.57 -18.95
N LEU A 60 27.61 -32.31 -19.07
CA LEU A 60 28.14 -31.39 -20.08
C LEU A 60 29.52 -30.83 -19.68
N LEU A 61 29.79 -30.71 -18.38
CA LEU A 61 30.99 -30.07 -17.83
C LEU A 61 32.32 -30.62 -18.39
N PRO A 62 32.56 -31.95 -18.48
CA PRO A 62 33.83 -32.47 -19.00
C PRO A 62 34.05 -32.08 -20.47
N THR A 63 32.97 -32.08 -21.25
CA THR A 63 33.00 -31.69 -22.67
C THR A 63 33.29 -30.20 -22.82
N ILE A 64 32.64 -29.35 -22.01
CA ILE A 64 32.87 -27.90 -22.00
C ILE A 64 34.32 -27.57 -21.59
N VAL A 65 34.82 -28.21 -20.52
CA VAL A 65 36.21 -28.04 -20.04
C VAL A 65 37.21 -28.46 -21.12
N GLY A 66 36.97 -29.59 -21.79
CA GLY A 66 37.83 -30.08 -22.88
C GLY A 66 37.90 -29.14 -24.09
N HIS A 67 36.80 -28.45 -24.42
CA HIS A 67 36.77 -27.46 -25.50
C HIS A 67 37.49 -26.15 -25.14
N LEU A 68 37.61 -25.82 -23.85
CA LEU A 68 38.31 -24.62 -23.38
C LEU A 68 39.82 -24.82 -23.37
N ASP A 69 40.30 -25.89 -22.72
CA ASP A 69 41.70 -26.32 -22.71
C ASP A 69 41.77 -27.77 -22.17
N PRO A 70 42.33 -28.73 -22.93
CA PRO A 70 42.49 -30.12 -22.50
C PRO A 70 43.22 -30.30 -21.16
N MET A 71 44.07 -29.35 -20.75
CA MET A 71 44.83 -29.38 -19.50
C MET A 71 44.01 -28.92 -18.28
N LEU A 72 42.85 -28.26 -18.48
CA LEU A 72 41.98 -27.84 -17.37
C LEU A 72 41.37 -29.03 -16.63
N ALA A 73 41.11 -30.14 -17.33
CA ALA A 73 40.59 -31.36 -16.70
C ALA A 73 41.54 -31.89 -15.61
N THR A 74 42.85 -31.88 -15.89
CA THR A 74 43.88 -32.33 -14.92
C THR A 74 44.07 -31.33 -13.79
N ARG A 75 44.10 -30.02 -14.09
CA ARG A 75 44.19 -28.95 -13.07
C ARG A 75 42.99 -28.92 -12.12
N GLY A 76 41.84 -29.43 -12.58
CA GLY A 76 40.62 -29.56 -11.79
C GLY A 76 40.78 -30.36 -10.50
N LEU A 77 41.70 -31.31 -10.48
CA LEU A 77 41.96 -32.18 -9.33
C LEU A 77 42.53 -31.42 -8.12
N ASP A 78 43.29 -30.35 -8.37
CA ASP A 78 43.94 -29.57 -7.31
C ASP A 78 42.94 -28.70 -6.51
N HIS A 79 41.74 -28.48 -7.04
CA HIS A 79 40.76 -27.53 -6.50
C HIS A 79 39.31 -28.07 -6.46
N GLY A 80 39.16 -29.40 -6.39
CA GLY A 80 37.87 -30.05 -6.19
C GLY A 80 36.92 -29.97 -7.39
N GLY A 81 37.44 -29.78 -8.60
CA GLY A 81 36.67 -29.70 -9.84
C GLY A 81 36.32 -28.28 -10.26
N TRP A 82 35.60 -28.17 -11.37
CA TRP A 82 35.14 -26.92 -11.95
C TRP A 82 33.64 -26.74 -11.72
N VAL A 83 33.20 -25.50 -11.59
CA VAL A 83 31.78 -25.13 -11.53
C VAL A 83 31.50 -24.07 -12.58
N LEU A 84 30.29 -24.10 -13.14
CA LEU A 84 29.80 -23.05 -14.03
C LEU A 84 28.95 -22.06 -13.24
N GLN A 85 29.22 -20.77 -13.45
CA GLN A 85 28.59 -19.71 -12.67
C GLN A 85 28.29 -18.51 -13.57
N ARG A 86 27.11 -17.91 -13.43
CA ARG A 86 26.84 -16.59 -14.01
C ARG A 86 27.51 -15.52 -13.15
N LEU A 87 27.93 -14.41 -13.75
CA LEU A 87 28.54 -13.32 -13.00
C LEU A 87 27.58 -12.82 -11.90
N GLY A 88 28.03 -12.78 -10.65
CA GLY A 88 27.24 -12.30 -9.50
C GLY A 88 26.19 -13.28 -8.92
N HIS A 89 25.99 -14.46 -9.53
CA HIS A 89 25.06 -15.49 -9.05
C HIS A 89 25.80 -16.65 -8.38
N PRO A 90 25.16 -17.48 -7.54
CA PRO A 90 25.78 -18.72 -7.06
C PRO A 90 26.13 -19.68 -8.22
N PRO A 91 27.04 -20.64 -7.99
CA PRO A 91 27.29 -21.73 -8.95
C PRO A 91 25.97 -22.40 -9.37
N LEU A 92 25.88 -22.76 -10.65
CA LEU A 92 24.73 -23.49 -11.17
C LEU A 92 24.63 -24.85 -10.51
N ASP A 93 23.41 -25.30 -10.26
CA ASP A 93 23.14 -26.66 -9.79
C ASP A 93 23.48 -27.66 -10.91
N GLU A 94 24.44 -28.54 -10.63
CA GLU A 94 25.01 -29.46 -11.61
C GLU A 94 24.03 -30.58 -11.99
N ASP A 95 23.04 -30.85 -11.13
CA ASP A 95 22.02 -31.88 -11.34
C ASP A 95 20.92 -31.43 -12.31
N LEU A 96 20.84 -30.13 -12.60
CA LEU A 96 19.84 -29.54 -13.49
C LEU A 96 20.33 -29.44 -14.93
N GLY A 97 19.42 -29.64 -15.88
CA GLY A 97 19.65 -29.29 -17.29
C GLY A 97 19.63 -27.78 -17.53
N THR A 98 20.16 -27.32 -18.66
CA THR A 98 20.31 -25.88 -18.92
C THR A 98 18.98 -25.12 -18.94
N ALA A 99 17.90 -25.71 -19.45
CA ALA A 99 16.55 -25.11 -19.38
C ALA A 99 16.00 -25.06 -17.94
N ALA A 100 16.21 -26.12 -17.15
CA ALA A 100 15.76 -26.17 -15.75
C ALA A 100 16.55 -25.21 -14.84
N ALA A 101 17.82 -24.97 -15.18
CA ALA A 101 18.66 -23.95 -14.58
C ALA A 101 18.38 -22.53 -15.11
N GLY A 102 17.34 -22.37 -15.93
CA GLY A 102 16.87 -21.09 -16.47
C GLY A 102 17.86 -20.41 -17.42
N LEU A 103 18.75 -21.15 -18.07
CA LEU A 103 19.72 -20.61 -19.03
C LEU A 103 19.06 -20.36 -20.38
N LEU A 104 19.35 -19.19 -20.95
CA LEU A 104 18.84 -18.74 -22.25
C LEU A 104 19.95 -18.65 -23.29
N ASP A 105 19.56 -18.67 -24.56
CA ASP A 105 20.48 -18.46 -25.68
C ASP A 105 21.24 -17.14 -25.54
N GLY A 106 22.57 -17.23 -25.55
CA GLY A 106 23.49 -16.10 -25.41
C GLY A 106 23.99 -15.87 -23.98
N ASP A 107 23.54 -16.67 -23.00
CA ASP A 107 24.01 -16.54 -21.62
C ASP A 107 25.53 -16.77 -21.52
N VAL A 108 26.20 -15.90 -20.76
CA VAL A 108 27.64 -15.96 -20.51
C VAL A 108 27.89 -16.62 -19.17
N LEU A 109 28.63 -17.74 -19.19
CA LEU A 109 29.01 -18.52 -18.02
C LEU A 109 30.50 -18.44 -17.79
N TYR A 110 30.92 -18.39 -16.53
CA TYR A 110 32.32 -18.40 -16.14
C TYR A 110 32.65 -19.77 -15.55
N LEU A 111 33.68 -20.41 -16.09
CA LEU A 111 34.23 -21.64 -15.54
C LEU A 111 35.19 -21.28 -14.40
N ARG A 112 34.89 -21.74 -13.18
CA ARG A 112 35.64 -21.40 -11.98
C ARG A 112 36.04 -22.64 -11.18
N PRO A 113 37.18 -22.61 -10.46
CA PRO A 113 37.51 -23.63 -9.48
C PRO A 113 36.40 -23.75 -8.45
N ARG A 114 36.03 -24.96 -8.02
CA ARG A 114 34.99 -25.16 -6.99
C ARG A 114 35.33 -24.45 -5.67
N THR A 115 36.61 -24.41 -5.31
CA THR A 115 37.13 -23.66 -4.15
C THR A 115 37.26 -22.15 -4.39
N GLY A 116 37.04 -21.67 -5.62
CA GLY A 116 37.19 -20.28 -6.05
C GLY A 116 35.98 -19.75 -6.83
N ALA A 117 34.79 -20.29 -6.50
CA ALA A 117 33.51 -19.77 -6.97
C ALA A 117 33.43 -18.26 -6.67
N LEU A 118 32.93 -17.48 -7.62
CA LEU A 118 32.75 -16.04 -7.46
C LEU A 118 31.85 -15.79 -6.24
N ALA A 119 32.23 -14.83 -5.40
CA ALA A 119 31.34 -14.34 -4.37
C ALA A 119 30.03 -13.87 -5.03
N GLN A 120 28.89 -14.14 -4.37
CA GLN A 120 27.61 -13.54 -4.76
C GLN A 120 27.76 -12.03 -4.90
N ALA A 121 26.99 -11.41 -5.78
CA ALA A 121 26.98 -9.96 -5.97
C ALA A 121 27.08 -9.26 -4.61
N GLN A 122 28.16 -8.52 -4.40
CA GLN A 122 28.40 -7.77 -3.19
C GLN A 122 28.02 -6.32 -3.49
N TYR A 123 27.42 -5.66 -2.51
CA TYR A 123 27.10 -4.24 -2.67
C TYR A 123 28.29 -3.41 -2.20
N ASP A 124 28.71 -2.47 -3.05
CA ASP A 124 29.76 -1.50 -2.72
C ASP A 124 29.26 -0.43 -1.73
N ASP A 125 27.93 -0.21 -1.68
CA ASP A 125 27.25 0.67 -0.72
C ASP A 125 26.01 -0.03 -0.13
N LEU A 126 25.91 -0.04 1.20
CA LEU A 126 24.75 -0.53 1.93
C LEU A 126 23.45 0.19 1.52
N VAL A 127 23.52 1.48 1.19
CA VAL A 127 22.34 2.25 0.76
C VAL A 127 21.81 1.74 -0.56
N ASP A 128 22.70 1.47 -1.53
CA ASP A 128 22.34 0.94 -2.85
C ASP A 128 21.77 -0.50 -2.72
N GLY A 129 22.40 -1.33 -1.88
CA GLY A 129 21.89 -2.68 -1.60
C GLY A 129 20.55 -2.70 -0.86
N VAL A 130 20.28 -1.74 0.02
CA VAL A 130 18.96 -1.60 0.66
C VAL A 130 17.93 -1.10 -0.35
N GLN A 131 18.28 -0.15 -1.22
CA GLN A 131 17.37 0.37 -2.24
C GLN A 131 16.99 -0.70 -3.26
N SER A 132 17.94 -1.48 -3.75
CA SER A 132 17.65 -2.58 -4.68
C SER A 132 16.69 -3.62 -4.08
N VAL A 133 16.87 -3.94 -2.79
CA VAL A 133 15.98 -4.83 -2.04
C VAL A 133 14.60 -4.21 -1.85
N LEU A 134 14.49 -2.89 -1.61
CA LEU A 134 13.19 -2.21 -1.47
C LEU A 134 12.46 -2.09 -2.81
N ASP A 135 13.17 -1.79 -3.90
CA ASP A 135 12.61 -1.63 -5.24
C ASP A 135 12.15 -2.96 -5.84
N ALA A 136 12.79 -4.07 -5.47
CA ALA A 136 12.39 -5.41 -5.90
C ALA A 136 11.07 -5.91 -5.27
N ARG A 137 10.49 -5.18 -4.31
CA ARG A 137 9.29 -5.63 -3.58
C ARG A 137 8.00 -5.25 -4.30
N GLU A 138 7.05 -6.19 -4.25
CA GLU A 138 5.72 -6.00 -4.82
C GLU A 138 4.80 -5.09 -3.97
N ASP A 139 5.22 -4.65 -2.78
CA ASP A 139 4.39 -3.86 -1.85
C ASP A 139 4.48 -2.34 -2.06
N ALA A 140 5.17 -1.90 -3.11
CA ALA A 140 5.27 -0.50 -3.50
C ALA A 140 3.91 0.11 -3.89
N TRP A 141 3.67 1.35 -3.46
CA TRP A 141 2.46 2.09 -3.78
C TRP A 141 2.40 2.44 -5.27
N ASP A 142 1.41 1.88 -5.98
CA ASP A 142 1.26 2.04 -7.42
C ASP A 142 0.06 2.94 -7.82
N ALA A 143 -0.14 3.07 -9.13
CA ALA A 143 -1.26 3.78 -9.72
C ALA A 143 -2.62 3.16 -9.33
N THR A 144 -2.68 1.84 -9.15
CA THR A 144 -3.88 1.10 -8.75
C THR A 144 -4.29 1.45 -7.32
N TRP A 145 -3.35 1.46 -6.38
CA TRP A 145 -3.57 1.85 -4.99
C TRP A 145 -3.94 3.33 -4.88
N THR A 146 -3.32 4.20 -5.69
CA THR A 146 -3.72 5.62 -5.80
C THR A 146 -5.18 5.76 -6.20
N ARG A 147 -5.62 5.02 -7.22
CA ARG A 147 -7.02 5.01 -7.66
C ARG A 147 -7.95 4.47 -6.58
N ARG A 148 -7.61 3.35 -5.95
CA ARG A 148 -8.41 2.74 -4.87
C ARG A 148 -8.56 3.67 -3.67
N ALA A 149 -7.48 4.32 -3.25
CA ALA A 149 -7.50 5.27 -2.14
C ALA A 149 -8.37 6.49 -2.44
N ALA A 150 -8.29 7.03 -3.66
CA ALA A 150 -9.14 8.14 -4.10
C ALA A 150 -10.63 7.74 -4.16
N LEU A 151 -10.96 6.54 -4.64
CA LEU A 151 -12.32 6.00 -4.57
C LEU A 151 -12.80 5.78 -3.14
N ALA A 152 -11.95 5.23 -2.26
CA ALA A 152 -12.30 5.05 -0.86
C ALA A 152 -12.57 6.40 -0.16
N ALA A 153 -11.75 7.42 -0.43
CA ALA A 153 -11.99 8.78 0.05
C ALA A 153 -13.32 9.36 -0.47
N GLY A 154 -13.64 9.13 -1.74
CA GLY A 154 -14.93 9.50 -2.32
C GLY A 154 -16.12 8.83 -1.64
N ALA A 155 -16.03 7.51 -1.39
CA ALA A 155 -17.08 6.75 -0.71
C ALA A 155 -17.30 7.25 0.72
N ILE A 156 -16.22 7.49 1.46
CA ILE A 156 -16.26 8.01 2.83
C ILE A 156 -16.91 9.41 2.84
N ALA A 157 -16.53 10.29 1.91
CA ALA A 157 -17.11 11.62 1.79
C ALA A 157 -18.62 11.58 1.45
N CYS A 158 -19.06 10.67 0.56
CA CYS A 158 -20.48 10.46 0.28
C CYS A 158 -21.26 9.96 1.51
N LEU A 159 -20.71 9.00 2.26
CA LEU A 159 -21.35 8.50 3.47
C LEU A 159 -21.42 9.57 4.56
N ALA A 160 -20.36 10.37 4.72
CA ALA A 160 -20.36 11.52 5.62
C ALA A 160 -21.40 12.58 5.20
N ALA A 161 -21.58 12.81 3.89
CA ALA A 161 -22.62 13.71 3.38
C ALA A 161 -24.03 13.22 3.71
N VAL A 162 -24.27 11.90 3.58
CA VAL A 162 -25.54 11.27 3.99
C VAL A 162 -25.77 11.43 5.50
N ALA A 163 -24.75 11.20 6.32
CA ALA A 163 -24.84 11.38 7.77
C ALA A 163 -25.11 12.84 8.16
N ALA A 164 -24.44 13.80 7.52
CA ALA A 164 -24.67 15.22 7.73
C ALA A 164 -26.10 15.63 7.31
N ALA A 165 -26.56 15.17 6.15
CA ALA A 165 -27.94 15.41 5.70
C ALA A 165 -28.98 14.80 6.66
N ALA A 166 -28.69 13.64 7.25
CA ALA A 166 -29.56 12.97 8.22
C ALA A 166 -29.71 13.74 9.54
N SER A 167 -28.77 14.64 9.85
CA SER A 167 -28.83 15.49 11.05
C SER A 167 -29.78 16.69 10.96
N THR A 168 -30.44 16.89 9.81
CA THR A 168 -31.37 18.02 9.55
C THR A 168 -32.74 17.96 10.22
N GLY A 169 -32.89 17.09 11.23
CA GLY A 169 -34.08 17.01 12.06
C GLY A 169 -35.33 16.66 11.24
N ALA A 170 -36.39 17.46 11.37
CA ALA A 170 -37.68 17.18 10.73
C ALA A 170 -37.62 17.13 9.18
N VAL A 171 -36.66 17.83 8.57
CA VAL A 171 -36.48 17.84 7.11
C VAL A 171 -35.51 16.77 6.61
N ALA A 172 -34.89 15.98 7.50
CA ALA A 172 -33.91 14.95 7.15
C ALA A 172 -34.37 13.95 6.09
N PRO A 173 -35.61 13.42 6.12
CA PRO A 173 -36.06 12.51 5.06
C PRO A 173 -36.07 13.15 3.68
N ILE A 174 -36.40 14.45 3.59
CA ILE A 174 -36.44 15.21 2.33
C ILE A 174 -35.02 15.46 1.84
N VAL A 175 -34.15 15.98 2.72
CA VAL A 175 -32.76 16.32 2.38
C VAL A 175 -31.98 15.07 1.99
N VAL A 176 -31.99 14.03 2.82
CA VAL A 176 -31.30 12.76 2.54
C VAL A 176 -31.91 12.06 1.32
N GLY A 177 -33.24 12.07 1.16
CA GLY A 177 -33.92 11.48 0.01
C GLY A 177 -33.54 12.18 -1.31
N SER A 178 -33.45 13.51 -1.29
CA SER A 178 -32.99 14.28 -2.46
C SER A 178 -31.53 13.97 -2.81
N LEU A 179 -30.65 13.91 -1.81
CA LEU A 179 -29.25 13.54 -2.00
C LEU A 179 -29.11 12.11 -2.54
N ALA A 180 -29.88 11.17 -2.00
CA ALA A 180 -29.91 9.78 -2.47
C ALA A 180 -30.31 9.68 -3.95
N LEU A 181 -31.36 10.40 -4.36
CA LEU A 181 -31.78 10.45 -5.77
C LEU A 181 -30.68 11.02 -6.68
N VAL A 182 -30.02 12.09 -6.26
CA VAL A 182 -28.89 12.69 -6.99
C VAL A 182 -27.74 11.68 -7.13
N LEU A 183 -27.35 11.00 -6.05
CA LEU A 183 -26.29 10.00 -6.05
C LEU A 183 -26.62 8.79 -6.93
N LEU A 184 -27.86 8.29 -6.88
CA LEU A 184 -28.33 7.19 -7.74
C LEU A 184 -28.34 7.59 -9.21
N ALA A 185 -28.87 8.77 -9.54
CA ALA A 185 -28.89 9.29 -10.91
C ALA A 185 -27.46 9.50 -11.44
N ALA A 186 -26.61 10.18 -10.67
CA ALA A 186 -25.21 10.39 -11.02
C ALA A 186 -24.45 9.06 -11.17
N GLY A 187 -24.64 8.13 -10.23
CA GLY A 187 -24.00 6.81 -10.29
C GLY A 187 -24.42 5.99 -11.50
N SER A 188 -25.71 6.00 -11.85
CA SER A 188 -26.20 5.32 -13.06
C SER A 188 -25.63 5.94 -14.35
N LEU A 189 -25.48 7.27 -14.40
CA LEU A 189 -24.94 7.98 -15.54
C LEU A 189 -23.42 7.73 -15.67
N VAL A 190 -22.68 7.91 -14.58
CA VAL A 190 -21.23 7.74 -14.53
C VAL A 190 -20.84 6.28 -14.76
N GLY A 191 -21.55 5.32 -14.17
CA GLY A 191 -21.30 3.90 -14.36
C GLY A 191 -21.51 3.45 -15.82
N ARG A 192 -22.46 4.07 -16.52
CA ARG A 192 -22.74 3.76 -17.93
C ARG A 192 -21.80 4.47 -18.91
N LEU A 193 -21.46 5.74 -18.64
CA LEU A 193 -20.80 6.61 -19.62
C LEU A 193 -19.29 6.80 -19.38
N TRP A 194 -18.80 6.59 -18.15
CA TRP A 194 -17.42 6.93 -17.79
C TRP A 194 -16.68 5.80 -17.08
N ASP A 195 -17.15 5.38 -15.89
CA ASP A 195 -16.40 4.46 -15.03
C ASP A 195 -17.34 3.69 -14.08
N ASP A 196 -17.32 2.36 -14.21
CA ASP A 196 -18.19 1.44 -13.45
C ASP A 196 -17.91 1.44 -11.94
N ALA A 197 -16.65 1.63 -11.53
CA ALA A 197 -16.30 1.64 -10.10
C ALA A 197 -16.80 2.92 -9.41
N ILE A 198 -16.70 4.07 -10.09
CA ILE A 198 -17.28 5.33 -9.59
C ILE A 198 -18.80 5.24 -9.59
N GLY A 199 -19.40 4.68 -10.65
CA GLY A 199 -20.85 4.45 -10.73
C GLY A 199 -21.37 3.59 -9.57
N SER A 200 -20.72 2.46 -9.33
CA SER A 200 -21.05 1.52 -8.23
C SER A 200 -20.93 2.17 -6.85
N LEU A 201 -19.88 2.99 -6.63
CA LEU A 201 -19.69 3.74 -5.40
C LEU A 201 -20.85 4.71 -5.15
N LEU A 202 -21.18 5.54 -6.15
CA LEU A 202 -22.24 6.53 -6.04
C LEU A 202 -23.62 5.87 -5.84
N ILE A 203 -23.87 4.77 -6.57
CA ILE A 203 -25.09 3.98 -6.38
C ILE A 203 -25.14 3.41 -4.96
N GLY A 204 -24.07 2.78 -4.47
CA GLY A 204 -24.01 2.22 -3.12
C GLY A 204 -24.29 3.27 -2.03
N SER A 205 -23.66 4.44 -2.12
CA SER A 205 -23.93 5.55 -1.20
C SER A 205 -25.36 6.10 -1.34
N GLY A 206 -25.90 6.16 -2.56
CA GLY A 206 -27.28 6.54 -2.82
C GLY A 206 -28.30 5.56 -2.22
N VAL A 207 -28.04 4.26 -2.27
CA VAL A 207 -28.88 3.23 -1.61
C VAL A 207 -28.87 3.41 -0.09
N VAL A 208 -27.69 3.66 0.50
CA VAL A 208 -27.60 3.95 1.94
C VAL A 208 -28.41 5.20 2.29
N GLY A 209 -28.28 6.27 1.51
CA GLY A 209 -29.10 7.48 1.69
C GLY A 209 -30.60 7.21 1.59
N ALA A 210 -31.04 6.45 0.58
CA ALA A 210 -32.45 6.10 0.41
C ALA A 210 -33.00 5.29 1.60
N ALA A 211 -32.20 4.36 2.15
CA ALA A 211 -32.56 3.61 3.34
C ALA A 211 -32.70 4.51 4.58
N VAL A 212 -31.76 5.45 4.78
CA VAL A 212 -31.79 6.43 5.88
C VAL A 212 -33.01 7.36 5.76
N ALA A 213 -33.28 7.87 4.55
CA ALA A 213 -34.45 8.71 4.29
C ALA A 213 -35.78 7.96 4.53
N GLY A 214 -35.88 6.72 4.05
CA GLY A 214 -37.06 5.87 4.25
C GLY A 214 -37.30 5.50 5.72
N ALA A 215 -36.23 5.27 6.48
CA ALA A 215 -36.33 5.01 7.93
C ALA A 215 -36.75 6.27 8.72
N GLY A 216 -36.31 7.46 8.29
CA GLY A 216 -36.67 8.73 8.94
C GLY A 216 -38.07 9.25 8.60
N LEU A 217 -38.66 8.84 7.48
CA LEU A 217 -39.93 9.38 6.97
C LEU A 217 -41.12 9.16 7.92
N PRO A 218 -41.33 7.98 8.54
CA PRO A 218 -42.43 7.77 9.49
C PRO A 218 -42.29 8.64 10.75
N ALA A 219 -41.06 8.81 11.25
CA ALA A 219 -40.78 9.65 12.41
C ALA A 219 -41.06 11.14 12.14
N ALA A 220 -40.89 11.60 10.90
CA ALA A 220 -41.22 12.97 10.49
C ALA A 220 -42.72 13.19 10.27
N LEU A 221 -43.46 12.16 9.82
CA LEU A 221 -44.90 12.25 9.53
C LEU A 221 -45.79 12.02 10.76
N PHE A 222 -45.31 11.25 11.75
CA PHE A 222 -46.10 10.86 12.94
C PHE A 222 -45.26 11.00 14.23
N PRO A 223 -45.05 12.24 14.74
CA PRO A 223 -44.17 12.51 15.89
C PRO A 223 -44.63 11.85 17.20
N ASP A 224 -45.95 11.68 17.37
CA ASP A 224 -46.56 11.19 18.62
C ASP A 224 -46.87 9.69 18.62
N ALA A 225 -46.64 9.00 17.49
CA ALA A 225 -46.88 7.58 17.34
C ALA A 225 -45.70 6.79 17.94
N GLY A 226 -45.64 6.71 19.27
CA GLY A 226 -44.60 5.97 19.99
C GLY A 226 -44.64 4.47 19.68
N THR A 227 -44.06 4.02 18.57
CA THR A 227 -43.78 2.61 18.24
C THR A 227 -42.71 2.54 17.11
N PRO A 228 -42.15 1.37 16.78
CA PRO A 228 -41.08 0.59 17.40
C PRO A 228 -39.75 0.76 16.62
N ALA A 229 -39.37 2.01 16.33
CA ALA A 229 -38.29 2.38 15.40
C ALA A 229 -36.89 1.81 15.73
N VAL A 230 -36.67 1.34 16.96
CA VAL A 230 -35.37 0.83 17.43
C VAL A 230 -35.14 -0.64 17.01
N ALA A 231 -36.19 -1.43 16.81
CA ALA A 231 -36.07 -2.88 16.56
C ALA A 231 -35.77 -3.23 15.09
N ALA A 232 -36.31 -2.49 14.12
CA ALA A 232 -36.07 -2.73 12.68
C ALA A 232 -34.68 -2.25 12.22
N VAL A 233 -34.18 -1.15 12.81
CA VAL A 233 -32.83 -0.62 12.58
C VAL A 233 -31.76 -1.54 13.17
N ALA A 234 -32.04 -2.19 14.31
CA ALA A 234 -31.15 -3.18 14.92
C ALA A 234 -30.99 -4.46 14.08
N VAL A 235 -32.05 -4.93 13.41
CA VAL A 235 -32.00 -6.14 12.57
C VAL A 235 -31.28 -5.90 11.23
N ALA A 236 -31.43 -4.70 10.64
CA ALA A 236 -30.70 -4.31 9.44
C ALA A 236 -29.19 -4.04 9.71
N ALA A 237 -28.85 -3.47 10.86
CA ALA A 237 -27.47 -3.29 11.31
C ALA A 237 -26.79 -4.64 11.64
N ALA A 238 -27.51 -5.58 12.25
CA ALA A 238 -27.02 -6.93 12.54
C ALA A 238 -26.77 -7.76 11.26
N ALA A 239 -27.65 -7.68 10.26
CA ALA A 239 -27.48 -8.39 8.99
C ALA A 239 -26.29 -7.85 8.16
N THR A 240 -26.02 -6.54 8.24
CA THR A 240 -24.89 -5.90 7.54
C THR A 240 -23.56 -6.19 8.23
N GLY A 241 -23.53 -6.25 9.56
CA GLY A 241 -22.36 -6.65 10.35
C GLY A 241 -21.94 -8.11 10.14
N VAL A 242 -22.90 -9.03 10.01
CA VAL A 242 -22.66 -10.46 9.74
C VAL A 242 -22.15 -10.70 8.32
N ALA A 243 -22.63 -9.96 7.31
CA ALA A 243 -22.15 -10.04 5.94
C ALA A 243 -20.71 -9.48 5.76
N SER A 244 -20.37 -8.39 6.47
CA SER A 244 -18.99 -7.86 6.51
C SER A 244 -18.02 -8.75 7.29
N GLY A 245 -18.49 -9.44 8.33
CA GLY A 245 -17.70 -10.42 9.10
C GLY A 245 -17.38 -11.70 8.30
N ALA A 246 -18.32 -12.16 7.46
CA ALA A 246 -18.11 -13.31 6.58
C ALA A 246 -17.13 -13.03 5.44
N ALA A 247 -17.07 -11.80 4.92
CA ALA A 247 -16.10 -11.38 3.91
C ALA A 247 -14.68 -11.18 4.46
N ALA A 248 -14.55 -10.84 5.75
CA ALA A 248 -13.27 -10.73 6.45
C ALA A 248 -12.68 -12.10 6.84
N TYR A 249 -13.51 -13.14 6.98
CA TYR A 249 -13.08 -14.51 7.32
C TYR A 249 -12.51 -15.29 6.12
N ALA A 250 -12.66 -14.79 4.89
CA ALA A 250 -12.34 -15.53 3.66
C ALA A 250 -10.97 -15.20 3.01
N ARG A 251 -10.13 -14.35 3.61
CA ARG A 251 -8.79 -14.05 3.07
C ARG A 251 -7.71 -14.36 4.08
N GLY A 252 -7.16 -15.57 3.94
CA GLY A 252 -6.05 -16.06 4.73
C GLY A 252 -4.75 -15.30 4.46
N GLY A 253 -4.03 -15.05 5.56
CA GLY A 253 -2.58 -14.84 5.56
C GLY A 253 -2.12 -13.41 5.82
N ILE A 254 -2.11 -12.96 7.08
CA ILE A 254 -1.23 -11.84 7.50
C ILE A 254 -0.55 -12.19 8.82
N ARG A 255 0.76 -12.45 8.75
CA ARG A 255 1.72 -12.28 9.85
C ARG A 255 2.76 -11.29 9.32
N PRO A 256 2.78 -10.03 9.83
CA PRO A 256 3.31 -9.71 11.16
C PRO A 256 2.48 -8.66 11.93
N ALA A 257 1.16 -8.86 12.08
CA ALA A 257 0.29 -7.95 12.83
C ALA A 257 0.49 -8.00 14.37
N LEU A 258 1.10 -9.07 14.90
CA LEU A 258 1.28 -9.29 16.34
C LEU A 258 2.37 -8.43 17.00
N LEU A 259 3.34 -7.91 16.23
CA LEU A 259 4.35 -6.97 16.75
C LEU A 259 3.86 -5.51 16.73
N ALA A 260 2.99 -5.15 15.77
CA ALA A 260 2.37 -3.83 15.68
C ALA A 260 1.35 -3.58 16.80
N VAL A 261 0.59 -4.60 17.21
CA VAL A 261 -0.38 -4.52 18.31
C VAL A 261 0.31 -4.34 19.67
N ALA A 262 1.48 -4.94 19.88
CA ALA A 262 2.27 -4.79 21.11
C ALA A 262 3.00 -3.43 21.19
N GLY A 263 3.44 -2.86 20.06
CA GLY A 263 4.00 -1.50 20.03
C GLY A 263 2.93 -0.40 20.14
N ALA A 264 1.78 -0.59 19.49
CA ALA A 264 0.64 0.32 19.59
C ALA A 264 0.07 0.39 21.01
N SER A 265 0.02 -0.72 21.74
CA SER A 265 -0.48 -0.72 23.12
C SER A 265 0.41 0.08 24.08
N ILE A 266 1.74 0.09 23.91
CA ILE A 266 2.66 0.88 24.74
C ILE A 266 2.49 2.39 24.47
N ILE A 267 2.35 2.81 23.20
CA ILE A 267 2.18 4.23 22.84
C ILE A 267 0.78 4.73 23.24
N VAL A 268 -0.27 3.91 23.08
CA VAL A 268 -1.63 4.20 23.55
C VAL A 268 -1.65 4.32 25.08
N VAL A 269 -0.94 3.46 25.81
CA VAL A 269 -0.83 3.54 27.28
C VAL A 269 -0.08 4.80 27.71
N ILE A 270 1.01 5.20 27.04
CA ILE A 270 1.72 6.46 27.38
C ILE A 270 0.86 7.69 27.06
N GLY A 271 0.15 7.69 25.92
CA GLY A 271 -0.73 8.78 25.49
C GLY A 271 -2.00 8.94 26.34
N LEU A 272 -2.52 7.85 26.92
CA LEU A 272 -3.64 7.86 27.87
C LEU A 272 -3.18 8.08 29.32
N ALA A 273 -1.99 7.63 29.72
CA ALA A 273 -1.49 7.76 31.09
C ALA A 273 -1.01 9.18 31.41
N ALA A 274 -0.40 9.90 30.47
CA ALA A 274 0.11 11.25 30.73
C ALA A 274 -0.99 12.25 31.15
N PRO A 275 -2.17 12.32 30.49
CA PRO A 275 -3.26 13.20 30.92
C PRO A 275 -3.91 12.76 32.24
N LEU A 276 -4.03 11.45 32.48
CA LEU A 276 -4.58 10.90 33.73
C LEU A 276 -3.68 11.15 34.94
N VAL A 277 -2.35 11.08 34.77
CA VAL A 277 -1.38 11.37 35.85
C VAL A 277 -1.27 12.87 36.13
N LEU A 278 -1.42 13.71 35.09
CA LEU A 278 -1.32 15.17 35.20
C LEU A 278 -2.66 15.87 35.49
N ARG A 279 -3.77 15.14 35.62
CA ARG A 279 -5.15 15.67 35.74
C ARG A 279 -5.51 16.67 34.63
N LEU A 280 -4.98 16.45 33.42
CA LEU A 280 -5.28 17.29 32.27
C LEU A 280 -6.63 16.92 31.66
N GLU A 281 -7.32 17.92 31.12
CA GLU A 281 -8.51 17.69 30.31
C GLU A 281 -8.15 16.84 29.08
N LEU A 282 -9.07 15.93 28.70
CA LEU A 282 -8.84 14.95 27.64
C LEU A 282 -8.42 15.59 26.30
N VAL A 283 -8.96 16.77 26.00
CA VAL A 283 -8.67 17.55 24.78
C VAL A 283 -7.24 18.11 24.81
N ALA A 284 -6.80 18.66 25.95
CA ALA A 284 -5.42 19.12 26.13
C ALA A 284 -4.41 17.97 26.03
N GLY A 285 -4.74 16.82 26.60
CA GLY A 285 -3.95 15.59 26.45
C GLY A 285 -3.80 15.16 24.98
N ALA A 286 -4.90 15.18 24.22
CA ALA A 286 -4.90 14.84 22.80
C ALA A 286 -4.04 15.81 21.97
N ALA A 287 -4.06 17.12 22.26
CA ALA A 287 -3.21 18.10 21.59
C ALA A 287 -1.72 17.84 21.83
N ILE A 288 -1.33 17.49 23.06
CA ILE A 288 0.05 17.12 23.40
C ILE A 288 0.47 15.84 22.66
N VAL A 289 -0.41 14.82 22.63
CA VAL A 289 -0.15 13.57 21.90
C VAL A 289 0.07 13.83 20.40
N VAL A 290 -0.74 14.70 19.79
CA VAL A 290 -0.54 15.10 18.38
C VAL A 290 0.84 15.71 18.16
N LEU A 291 1.26 16.66 19.02
CA LEU A 291 2.59 17.27 18.90
C LEU A 291 3.72 16.25 19.02
N ILE A 292 3.67 15.40 20.06
CA ILE A 292 4.69 14.39 20.30
C ILE A 292 4.72 13.40 19.14
N ALA A 293 3.57 12.91 18.69
CA ALA A 293 3.48 11.99 17.57
C ALA A 293 4.11 12.61 16.31
N LEU A 294 3.75 13.84 15.94
CA LEU A 294 4.33 14.51 14.77
C LEU A 294 5.85 14.71 14.89
N ALA A 295 6.37 14.99 16.09
CA ALA A 295 7.80 15.07 16.34
C ALA A 295 8.49 13.70 16.20
N VAL A 296 7.89 12.64 16.75
CA VAL A 296 8.40 11.26 16.69
C VAL A 296 8.43 10.70 15.28
N ALA A 297 7.52 11.15 14.39
CA ALA A 297 7.45 10.69 13.00
C ALA A 297 8.80 10.78 12.26
N ARG A 298 9.58 11.84 12.52
CA ARG A 298 10.92 12.04 11.93
C ARG A 298 11.94 10.99 12.36
N GLY A 299 11.78 10.40 13.54
CA GLY A 299 12.68 9.39 14.09
C GLY A 299 12.36 7.96 13.64
N ILE A 300 11.17 7.71 13.09
CA ILE A 300 10.71 6.36 12.73
C ILE A 300 11.68 5.66 11.76
N PRO A 301 12.13 6.27 10.64
CA PRO A 301 13.06 5.60 9.73
C PRO A 301 14.40 5.27 10.38
N GLY A 302 14.95 6.18 11.18
CA GLY A 302 16.23 5.97 11.88
C GLY A 302 16.15 4.86 12.93
N LEU A 303 15.07 4.83 13.72
CA LEU A 303 14.83 3.75 14.69
C LEU A 303 14.66 2.40 14.01
N ALA A 304 13.93 2.36 12.90
CA ALA A 304 13.73 1.13 12.14
C ALA A 304 15.05 0.61 11.52
N ALA A 305 15.86 1.50 10.94
CA ALA A 305 17.19 1.17 10.43
C ALA A 305 18.11 0.65 11.54
N TRP A 306 18.13 1.34 12.69
CA TRP A 306 18.92 0.94 13.85
C TRP A 306 18.53 -0.45 14.39
N VAL A 307 17.23 -0.73 14.54
CA VAL A 307 16.74 -2.07 14.94
C VAL A 307 17.08 -3.14 13.89
N GLY A 308 17.05 -2.78 12.60
CA GLY A 308 17.46 -3.68 11.52
C GLY A 308 18.97 -3.91 11.44
N GLY A 309 19.78 -3.23 12.26
CA GLY A 309 21.24 -3.31 12.19
C GLY A 309 21.82 -2.67 10.92
N LEU A 310 21.06 -1.77 10.28
CA LEU A 310 21.53 -0.90 9.21
C LEU A 310 22.20 0.32 9.86
N ALA A 311 23.45 0.15 10.28
CA ALA A 311 24.28 1.27 10.67
C ALA A 311 24.83 1.91 9.40
N VAL A 312 24.61 3.22 9.24
CA VAL A 312 25.30 4.01 8.21
C VAL A 312 26.72 4.21 8.72
N ASP A 313 27.71 3.73 7.98
CA ASP A 313 29.10 3.93 8.36
C ASP A 313 29.41 5.43 8.42
N PRO A 314 30.18 5.88 9.44
CA PRO A 314 30.49 7.29 9.60
C PRO A 314 31.23 7.80 8.37
N VAL A 315 30.83 8.98 7.87
CA VAL A 315 31.48 9.62 6.73
C VAL A 315 32.96 9.82 7.07
N PRO A 316 33.90 9.23 6.32
CA PRO A 316 35.32 9.29 6.63
C PRO A 316 35.81 10.74 6.57
N LEU A 317 36.48 11.19 7.63
CA LEU A 317 36.97 12.58 7.76
C LEU A 317 38.43 12.71 7.31
N SER A 318 39.09 11.59 7.00
CA SER A 318 40.48 11.54 6.56
C SER A 318 40.69 10.56 5.38
N THR A 319 41.72 10.83 4.57
CA THR A 319 42.10 9.98 3.43
C THR A 319 42.55 8.58 3.85
N LYS A 320 43.01 8.41 5.10
CA LYS A 320 43.36 7.10 5.67
C LYS A 320 42.12 6.31 6.11
N GLU A 321 41.12 6.97 6.68
CA GLU A 321 39.83 6.33 7.00
C GLU A 321 39.09 5.90 5.74
N PHE A 322 39.19 6.64 4.63
CA PHE A 322 38.60 6.23 3.35
C PHE A 322 39.17 4.90 2.81
N GLN A 323 40.38 4.52 3.21
CA GLN A 323 41.01 3.25 2.83
C GLN A 323 40.70 2.12 3.82
N THR A 324 39.96 2.39 4.90
CA THR A 324 39.63 1.44 5.96
C THR A 324 38.13 1.12 5.88
N GLY A 325 37.73 -0.16 5.87
CA GLY A 325 36.31 -0.55 5.82
C GLY A 325 35.70 -0.69 4.41
N LEU A 326 36.53 -0.94 3.38
CA LEU A 326 36.10 -1.24 2.00
C LEU A 326 35.62 -2.70 1.79
N ASP A 327 35.37 -3.44 2.88
CA ASP A 327 34.94 -4.82 2.80
C ASP A 327 33.48 -4.87 2.35
N ALA A 328 33.25 -5.40 1.15
CA ALA A 328 31.92 -5.46 0.58
C ALA A 328 30.98 -6.35 1.41
N VAL A 329 29.77 -5.86 1.67
CA VAL A 329 28.81 -6.55 2.55
C VAL A 329 28.07 -7.64 1.75
N PRO A 330 27.97 -8.88 2.26
CA PRO A 330 27.24 -9.94 1.57
C PRO A 330 25.77 -9.57 1.31
N ALA A 331 25.30 -9.75 0.07
CA ALA A 331 23.92 -9.38 -0.32
C ALA A 331 22.84 -10.03 0.56
N GLY A 332 22.99 -11.31 0.94
CA GLY A 332 22.04 -11.98 1.82
C GLY A 332 21.96 -11.38 3.23
N GLU A 333 23.04 -10.76 3.72
CA GLU A 333 23.01 -10.04 4.99
C GLU A 333 22.27 -8.70 4.88
N VAL A 334 22.51 -7.96 3.79
CA VAL A 334 21.82 -6.70 3.48
C VAL A 334 20.32 -6.94 3.32
N GLU A 335 19.92 -7.96 2.57
CA GLU A 335 18.51 -8.33 2.35
C GLU A 335 17.80 -8.64 3.67
N ARG A 336 18.44 -9.44 4.54
CA ARG A 336 17.89 -9.78 5.87
C ARG A 336 17.73 -8.54 6.74
N LYS A 337 18.77 -7.68 6.82
CA LYS A 337 18.76 -6.44 7.62
C LYS A 337 17.71 -5.45 7.10
N ALA A 338 17.64 -5.25 5.79
CA ALA A 338 16.63 -4.42 5.13
C ALA A 338 15.20 -4.90 5.39
N THR A 339 14.98 -6.22 5.33
CA THR A 339 13.66 -6.82 5.61
C THR A 339 13.21 -6.58 7.06
N ILE A 340 14.12 -6.76 8.03
CA ILE A 340 13.83 -6.50 9.45
C ILE A 340 13.54 -5.01 9.67
N ALA A 341 14.38 -4.12 9.13
CA ALA A 341 14.19 -2.68 9.23
C ALA A 341 12.83 -2.26 8.65
N GLN A 342 12.46 -2.78 7.47
CA GLN A 342 11.21 -2.44 6.81
C GLN A 342 9.97 -2.97 7.55
N ALA A 343 10.06 -4.17 8.13
CA ALA A 343 9.01 -4.70 8.99
C ALA A 343 8.81 -3.83 10.24
N MET A 344 9.92 -3.40 10.86
CA MET A 344 9.88 -2.49 12.02
C MET A 344 9.32 -1.11 11.66
N ALA A 345 9.75 -0.52 10.53
CA ALA A 345 9.22 0.74 10.03
C ALA A 345 7.70 0.65 9.79
N THR A 346 7.24 -0.44 9.19
CA THR A 346 5.81 -0.68 8.96
C THR A 346 5.05 -0.75 10.27
N ALA A 347 5.53 -1.51 11.25
CA ALA A 347 4.89 -1.61 12.57
C ALA A 347 4.83 -0.25 13.29
N LEU A 348 5.91 0.53 13.25
CA LEU A 348 5.98 1.86 13.86
C LEU A 348 5.01 2.84 13.19
N TRP A 349 4.95 2.87 11.86
CA TRP A 349 4.00 3.73 11.13
C TRP A 349 2.54 3.35 11.39
N MET A 350 2.22 2.05 11.49
CA MET A 350 0.87 1.60 11.85
C MET A 350 0.47 2.04 13.26
N ALA A 351 1.37 1.84 14.24
CA ALA A 351 1.14 2.24 15.62
C ALA A 351 0.98 3.77 15.75
N TRP A 352 1.88 4.51 15.11
CA TRP A 352 1.85 5.97 15.03
C TRP A 352 0.54 6.48 14.43
N ALA A 353 0.14 5.95 13.27
CA ALA A 353 -1.07 6.34 12.58
C ALA A 353 -2.32 6.10 13.43
N THR A 354 -2.37 4.98 14.15
CA THR A 354 -3.50 4.62 15.03
C THR A 354 -3.64 5.60 16.20
N VAL A 355 -2.53 5.88 16.90
CA VAL A 355 -2.50 6.81 18.04
C VAL A 355 -2.86 8.21 17.60
N LEU A 356 -2.25 8.67 16.51
CA LEU A 356 -2.49 10.00 15.98
C LEU A 356 -3.94 10.17 15.51
N CYS A 357 -4.49 9.17 14.82
CA CYS A 357 -5.91 9.15 14.42
C CYS A 357 -6.83 9.32 15.64
N ALA A 358 -6.62 8.54 16.70
CA ALA A 358 -7.43 8.62 17.91
C ALA A 358 -7.35 10.01 18.56
N ALA A 359 -6.15 10.57 18.72
CA ALA A 359 -5.96 11.89 19.30
C ALA A 359 -6.61 13.00 18.47
N MET A 360 -6.43 12.97 17.14
CA MET A 360 -7.07 13.95 16.25
C MET A 360 -8.60 13.83 16.22
N CYS A 361 -9.15 12.63 16.43
CA CYS A 361 -10.59 12.44 16.55
C CYS A 361 -11.15 12.99 17.87
N VAL A 362 -10.41 12.88 18.97
CA VAL A 362 -10.77 13.56 20.22
C VAL A 362 -10.83 15.07 20.01
N LEU A 363 -9.83 15.65 19.34
CA LEU A 363 -9.81 17.08 19.01
C LEU A 363 -10.94 17.48 18.05
N ALA A 364 -11.29 16.62 17.08
CA ALA A 364 -12.39 16.86 16.15
C ALA A 364 -13.76 16.91 16.84
N LEU A 365 -13.89 16.26 18.00
CA LEU A 365 -15.10 16.27 18.83
C LEU A 365 -15.14 17.45 19.80
N ASP A 366 -14.07 18.25 19.91
CA ASP A 366 -14.10 19.45 20.74
C ASP A 366 -15.10 20.49 20.19
N THR A 367 -15.56 21.37 21.07
CA THR A 367 -16.47 22.47 20.73
C THR A 367 -15.72 23.79 20.54
N HIS A 368 -14.51 23.91 21.08
CA HIS A 368 -13.70 25.11 20.95
C HIS A 368 -13.05 25.18 19.57
N TRP A 369 -12.92 26.40 19.05
CA TRP A 369 -12.32 26.67 17.74
C TRP A 369 -10.87 26.17 17.65
N SER A 370 -10.13 26.18 18.77
CA SER A 370 -8.73 25.77 18.84
C SER A 370 -8.56 24.26 18.59
N GLY A 371 -9.41 23.42 19.18
CA GLY A 371 -9.41 21.97 18.95
C GLY A 371 -9.78 21.62 17.50
N ILE A 372 -10.79 22.29 16.95
CA ILE A 372 -11.21 22.15 15.56
C ILE A 372 -10.07 22.55 14.60
N ALA A 373 -9.48 23.73 14.80
CA ALA A 373 -8.39 24.23 13.96
C ALA A 373 -7.17 23.31 14.03
N LEU A 374 -6.80 22.83 15.22
CA LEU A 374 -5.69 21.89 15.40
C LEU A 374 -5.95 20.56 14.67
N SER A 375 -7.17 20.01 14.80
CA SER A 375 -7.55 18.76 14.12
C SER A 375 -7.46 18.89 12.60
N VAL A 376 -7.92 20.01 12.04
CA VAL A 376 -7.83 20.30 10.59
C VAL A 376 -6.37 20.47 10.15
N ALA A 377 -5.60 21.29 10.85
CA ALA A 377 -4.20 21.56 10.50
C ALA A 377 -3.34 20.30 10.57
N ALA A 378 -3.52 19.49 11.62
CA ALA A 378 -2.81 18.23 11.81
C ALA A 378 -3.23 17.20 10.73
N SER A 379 -4.53 17.03 10.48
CA SER A 379 -5.02 16.12 9.44
C SER A 379 -4.48 16.48 8.05
N LEU A 380 -4.43 17.77 7.72
CA LEU A 380 -3.86 18.26 6.46
C LEU A 380 -2.35 18.00 6.38
N GLY A 381 -1.61 18.27 7.46
CA GLY A 381 -0.18 17.98 7.53
C GLY A 381 0.13 16.48 7.34
N VAL A 382 -0.64 15.61 8.00
CA VAL A 382 -0.50 14.15 7.90
C VAL A 382 -0.88 13.64 6.51
N LEU A 383 -1.91 14.22 5.89
CA LEU A 383 -2.28 13.90 4.52
C LEU A 383 -1.14 14.24 3.53
N LEU A 384 -0.48 15.39 3.73
CA LEU A 384 0.68 15.79 2.93
C LEU A 384 1.90 14.91 3.20
N GLN A 385 2.11 14.47 4.45
CA GLN A 385 3.18 13.54 4.84
C GLN A 385 3.03 12.18 4.15
N ALA A 386 1.79 11.71 3.89
CA ALA A 386 1.54 10.42 3.25
C ALA A 386 2.23 10.26 1.88
N ARG A 387 2.58 11.36 1.20
CA ARG A 387 3.29 11.32 -0.10
C ARG A 387 4.74 10.84 0.00
N GLU A 388 5.35 10.91 1.19
CA GLU A 388 6.74 10.51 1.41
C GLU A 388 6.88 8.99 1.65
N LEU A 389 5.75 8.32 1.89
CA LEU A 389 5.69 6.88 2.16
C LEU A 389 5.52 6.08 0.86
N HIS A 390 6.44 5.15 0.64
CA HIS A 390 6.44 4.30 -0.55
C HIS A 390 5.69 2.97 -0.33
N ALA A 391 5.73 2.43 0.88
CA ALA A 391 5.09 1.15 1.18
C ALA A 391 3.56 1.28 1.32
N THR A 392 2.84 0.33 0.72
CA THR A 392 1.39 0.42 0.57
C THR A 392 0.65 0.51 1.91
N LEU A 393 1.01 -0.36 2.86
CA LEU A 393 0.38 -0.40 4.18
C LEU A 393 0.67 0.86 5.00
N GLN A 394 1.91 1.35 4.97
CA GLN A 394 2.32 2.55 5.69
C GLN A 394 1.54 3.77 5.20
N ARG A 395 1.55 3.99 3.88
CA ARG A 395 0.83 5.10 3.26
C ARG A 395 -0.68 4.97 3.46
N GLY A 396 -1.24 3.77 3.31
CA GLY A 396 -2.67 3.51 3.55
C GLY A 396 -3.11 3.87 4.97
N ALA A 397 -2.35 3.44 5.99
CA ALA A 397 -2.66 3.75 7.38
C ALA A 397 -2.57 5.24 7.70
N VAL A 398 -1.55 5.93 7.17
CA VAL A 398 -1.41 7.39 7.35
C VAL A 398 -2.53 8.15 6.64
N LEU A 399 -2.96 7.73 5.45
CA LEU A 399 -4.12 8.30 4.76
C LEU A 399 -5.41 8.12 5.58
N VAL A 400 -5.63 6.95 6.16
CA VAL A 400 -6.78 6.71 7.06
C VAL A 400 -6.70 7.61 8.29
N ALA A 401 -5.52 7.70 8.92
CA ALA A 401 -5.31 8.55 10.09
C ALA A 401 -5.55 10.03 9.80
N ALA A 402 -5.24 10.51 8.59
CA ALA A 402 -5.52 11.88 8.16
C ALA A 402 -7.00 12.11 7.82
N ALA A 403 -7.68 11.13 7.20
CA ALA A 403 -9.04 11.30 6.72
C ALA A 403 -10.10 11.15 7.82
N MET A 404 -9.90 10.21 8.76
CA MET A 404 -10.88 9.88 9.78
C MET A 404 -11.29 11.08 10.66
N PRO A 405 -10.35 11.88 11.21
CA PRO A 405 -10.69 13.03 12.04
C PRO A 405 -11.49 14.11 11.31
N ILE A 406 -11.25 14.30 10.00
CA ILE A 406 -12.02 15.24 9.16
C ILE A 406 -13.47 14.76 9.02
N VAL A 407 -13.69 13.45 8.86
CA VAL A 407 -15.03 12.86 8.82
C VAL A 407 -15.74 13.02 10.16
N VAL A 408 -15.05 12.72 11.26
CA VAL A 408 -15.58 12.91 12.62
C VAL A 408 -15.94 14.36 12.86
N LEU A 409 -15.07 15.28 12.47
CA LEU A 409 -15.32 16.72 12.59
C LEU A 409 -16.56 17.13 11.79
N ALA A 410 -16.67 16.72 10.53
CA ALA A 410 -17.80 17.06 9.69
C ALA A 410 -19.13 16.55 10.27
N VAL A 411 -19.16 15.30 10.75
CA VAL A 411 -20.34 14.71 11.40
C VAL A 411 -20.66 15.40 12.72
N ALA A 412 -19.65 15.66 13.56
CA ALA A 412 -19.82 16.34 14.84
C ALA A 412 -20.33 17.78 14.68
N GLN A 413 -19.85 18.51 13.67
CA GLN A 413 -20.33 19.86 13.38
C GLN A 413 -21.72 19.84 12.77
N ALA A 414 -22.04 18.85 11.92
CA ALA A 414 -23.38 18.71 11.39
C ALA A 414 -24.42 18.52 12.52
N THR A 415 -24.14 17.72 13.55
CA THR A 415 -25.12 17.53 14.66
C THR A 415 -25.30 18.76 15.57
N ARG A 416 -24.42 19.76 15.48
CA ARG A 416 -24.40 20.95 16.37
C ARG A 416 -24.93 22.21 15.71
N LEU A 417 -24.69 22.35 14.41
CA LEU A 417 -25.03 23.55 13.67
C LEU A 417 -26.49 23.50 13.19
N ASP A 418 -27.00 24.66 12.77
CA ASP A 418 -28.36 24.76 12.24
C ASP A 418 -28.54 23.99 10.92
N THR A 419 -29.79 23.88 10.50
CA THR A 419 -30.18 23.15 9.27
C THR A 419 -29.49 23.68 8.02
N LEU A 420 -29.23 24.99 7.93
CA LEU A 420 -28.55 25.58 6.78
C LEU A 420 -27.11 25.07 6.70
N TRP A 421 -26.37 25.15 7.81
CA TRP A 421 -24.98 24.69 7.87
C TRP A 421 -24.86 23.18 7.66
N GLN A 422 -25.81 22.39 8.14
CA GLN A 422 -25.85 20.94 7.87
C GLN A 422 -25.96 20.62 6.38
N ILE A 423 -26.83 21.34 5.66
CA ILE A 423 -26.97 21.20 4.20
C ILE A 423 -25.69 21.66 3.49
N LEU A 424 -25.08 22.76 3.93
CA LEU A 424 -23.82 23.25 3.37
C LEU A 424 -22.66 22.26 3.59
N ILE A 425 -22.58 21.63 4.77
CA ILE A 425 -21.60 20.57 5.07
C ILE A 425 -21.83 19.37 4.16
N ALA A 426 -23.07 18.89 4.04
CA ALA A 426 -23.40 17.78 3.15
C ALA A 426 -23.03 18.11 1.68
N GLY A 427 -23.36 19.31 1.20
CA GLY A 427 -22.98 19.78 -0.13
C GLY A 427 -21.47 19.87 -0.33
N GLY A 428 -20.73 20.40 0.64
CA GLY A 428 -19.27 20.45 0.63
C GLY A 428 -18.63 19.06 0.57
N LEU A 429 -19.16 18.10 1.33
CA LEU A 429 -18.71 16.70 1.31
C LEU A 429 -18.98 16.02 -0.04
N VAL A 430 -20.09 16.33 -0.71
CA VAL A 430 -20.35 15.86 -2.08
C VAL A 430 -19.32 16.44 -3.06
N VAL A 431 -18.95 17.72 -2.92
CA VAL A 431 -17.89 18.33 -3.74
C VAL A 431 -16.55 17.65 -3.49
N VAL A 432 -16.22 17.33 -2.24
CA VAL A 432 -15.01 16.56 -1.89
C VAL A 432 -15.04 15.17 -2.54
N ALA A 433 -16.18 14.47 -2.47
CA ALA A 433 -16.35 13.16 -3.09
C ALA A 433 -16.17 13.21 -4.61
N ALA A 434 -16.73 14.24 -5.26
CA ALA A 434 -16.56 14.46 -6.70
C ALA A 434 -15.10 14.72 -7.07
N ASN A 435 -14.38 15.55 -6.30
CA ASN A 435 -12.95 15.79 -6.50
C ASN A 435 -12.12 14.52 -6.30
N ALA A 436 -12.46 13.68 -5.31
CA ALA A 436 -11.82 12.40 -5.09
C ALA A 436 -12.04 11.43 -6.27
N CYS A 437 -13.24 11.40 -6.85
CA CYS A 437 -13.53 10.64 -8.06
C CYS A 437 -12.72 11.15 -9.27
N VAL A 438 -12.62 12.47 -9.44
CA VAL A 438 -11.78 13.08 -10.47
C VAL A 438 -10.30 12.74 -10.26
N ALA A 439 -9.81 12.79 -9.02
CA ALA A 439 -8.46 12.41 -8.66
C ALA A 439 -8.19 10.93 -8.97
N ALA A 440 -9.16 10.04 -8.72
CA ALA A 440 -9.07 8.62 -9.05
C ALA A 440 -8.89 8.37 -10.56
N LEU A 441 -9.40 9.26 -11.41
CA LEU A 441 -9.26 9.18 -12.87
C LEU A 441 -7.96 9.82 -13.38
N LEU A 442 -7.55 10.94 -12.79
CA LEU A 442 -6.43 11.75 -13.29
C LEU A 442 -5.06 11.32 -12.77
N LEU A 443 -4.95 11.05 -11.46
CA LEU A 443 -3.67 10.79 -10.80
C LEU A 443 -2.96 9.52 -11.30
N PRO A 444 -3.65 8.41 -11.62
CA PRO A 444 -2.98 7.21 -12.14
C PRO A 444 -2.33 7.41 -13.52
N ARG A 445 -2.77 8.41 -14.29
CA ARG A 445 -2.42 8.57 -15.71
C ARG A 445 -1.50 9.76 -15.99
N LYS A 446 -1.40 10.72 -15.07
CA LYS A 446 -0.70 11.98 -15.31
C LYS A 446 0.26 12.29 -14.18
N ARG A 447 1.49 12.66 -14.56
CA ARG A 447 2.42 13.33 -13.64
C ARG A 447 1.88 14.73 -13.37
N LEU A 448 1.68 15.07 -12.10
CA LEU A 448 1.26 16.42 -11.71
C LEU A 448 2.35 17.43 -12.07
N ALA A 449 1.94 18.66 -12.41
CA ALA A 449 2.90 19.72 -12.68
C ALA A 449 3.74 20.02 -11.42
N PRO A 450 5.04 20.36 -11.55
CA PRO A 450 5.93 20.62 -10.40
C PRO A 450 5.42 21.69 -9.43
N THR A 451 4.60 22.64 -9.92
CA THR A 451 3.99 23.70 -9.12
C THR A 451 3.06 23.16 -8.03
N TRP A 452 2.35 22.06 -8.28
CA TRP A 452 1.48 21.42 -7.27
C TRP A 452 2.28 20.73 -6.17
N GLY A 453 3.44 20.14 -6.51
CA GLY A 453 4.38 19.61 -5.53
C GLY A 453 4.86 20.69 -4.57
N ARG A 454 5.28 21.84 -5.13
CA ARG A 454 5.75 22.99 -4.36
C ARG A 454 4.66 23.63 -3.51
N ALA A 455 3.43 23.72 -4.01
CA ALA A 455 2.29 24.19 -3.22
C ALA A 455 2.03 23.25 -2.02
N GLY A 456 2.14 21.93 -2.24
CA GLY A 456 2.07 20.94 -1.17
C GLY A 456 3.18 21.12 -0.12
N ASP A 457 4.42 21.42 -0.55
CA ASP A 457 5.53 21.70 0.36
C ASP A 457 5.25 22.92 1.23
N VAL A 458 4.80 24.03 0.62
CA VAL A 458 4.45 25.26 1.35
C VAL A 458 3.33 25.00 2.35
N MET A 459 2.29 24.28 1.94
CA MET A 459 1.18 23.91 2.84
C MET A 459 1.66 23.04 4.00
N HIS A 460 2.60 22.12 3.74
CA HIS A 460 3.19 21.29 4.78
C HIS A 460 3.93 22.15 5.81
N TRP A 461 4.75 23.10 5.36
CA TRP A 461 5.44 24.05 6.25
C TRP A 461 4.46 24.91 7.06
N LEU A 462 3.37 25.39 6.45
CA LEU A 462 2.33 26.14 7.15
C LEU A 462 1.67 25.29 8.25
N CYS A 463 1.31 24.03 7.95
CA CYS A 463 0.80 23.09 8.95
C CYS A 463 1.82 22.86 10.08
N ALA A 464 3.09 22.65 9.74
CA ALA A 464 4.15 22.40 10.72
C ALA A 464 4.37 23.58 11.68
N ILE A 465 4.17 24.82 11.21
CA ILE A 465 4.24 26.03 12.04
C ILE A 465 2.93 26.23 12.84
N ALA A 466 1.78 25.99 12.23
CA ALA A 466 0.48 26.22 12.85
C ALA A 466 0.17 25.22 13.98
N VAL A 467 0.55 23.96 13.83
CA VAL A 467 0.21 22.89 14.79
C VAL A 467 0.74 23.17 16.21
N PRO A 468 2.02 23.53 16.42
CA PRO A 468 2.52 23.95 17.74
C PRO A 468 1.75 25.12 18.33
N ALA A 469 1.49 26.16 17.54
CA ALA A 469 0.74 27.34 18.01
C ALA A 469 -0.70 26.98 18.42
N LEU A 470 -1.40 26.19 17.61
CA LEU A 470 -2.76 25.75 17.88
C LEU A 470 -2.82 24.80 19.09
N ALA A 471 -1.82 23.93 19.27
CA ALA A 471 -1.74 23.07 20.44
C ALA A 471 -1.55 23.88 21.73
N LEU A 472 -0.74 24.95 21.71
CA LEU A 472 -0.63 25.88 22.85
C LEU A 472 -1.95 26.60 23.13
N ALA A 473 -2.73 26.93 22.09
CA ALA A 473 -4.08 27.48 22.24
C ALA A 473 -5.05 26.48 22.89
N VAL A 474 -5.01 25.21 22.51
CA VAL A 474 -5.84 24.14 23.09
C VAL A 474 -5.50 23.90 24.56
N VAL A 475 -4.21 23.97 24.91
CA VAL A 475 -3.76 23.84 26.31
C VAL A 475 -4.16 25.07 27.15
N GLY A 476 -4.58 26.17 26.52
CA GLY A 476 -5.02 27.39 27.21
C GLY A 476 -3.89 28.35 27.59
N LEU A 477 -2.68 28.16 27.05
CA LEU A 477 -1.53 29.00 27.40
C LEU A 477 -1.76 30.47 27.05
N TYR A 478 -2.36 30.76 25.90
CA TYR A 478 -2.63 32.15 25.50
C TYR A 478 -3.65 32.85 26.40
N ALA A 479 -4.68 32.13 26.85
CA ALA A 479 -5.65 32.66 27.80
C ALA A 479 -4.99 32.93 29.15
N TRP A 480 -4.18 31.99 29.64
CA TRP A 480 -3.42 32.15 30.88
C TRP A 480 -2.46 33.35 30.85
N VAL A 481 -1.75 33.56 29.75
CA VAL A 481 -0.87 34.75 29.59
C VAL A 481 -1.69 36.04 29.51
N ALA A 482 -2.83 36.02 28.82
CA ALA A 482 -3.72 37.17 28.70
C ALA A 482 -4.33 37.58 30.06
N ASP A 483 -4.63 36.61 30.93
CA ASP A 483 -5.13 36.86 32.28
C ASP A 483 -4.04 37.40 33.24
N LEU A 484 -2.77 37.24 32.88
CA LEU A 484 -1.61 37.69 33.68
C LEU A 484 -1.21 39.15 33.44
N VAL A 485 -1.61 39.71 32.29
CA VAL A 485 -1.31 41.07 31.81
C VAL A 485 -2.50 41.97 32.11
#